data_AF-A0A1M6T3A3-F1
#
_entry.id   AF-A0A1M6T3A3-F1
#
_cell.length_a   1.000
_cell.length_b   1.000
_cell.length_c   1.000
_cell.angle_alpha   90.00
_cell.angle_beta   90.00
_cell.angle_gamma   90.00
#
_symmetry.space_group_name_H-M   'P 1'
#
loop_
_entity.id
_entity.type
_entity.pdbx_description
1 polymer ?
#
loop_
_entity_poly.entity_id
_entity_poly.type
_entity_poly.pdbx_seq_one_letter_code
_entity_poly.pdbx_strand_id
1 'polypeptide(L)'
;MGFIETSKPSWRIPYDDEQAVGLLEQALDKVFSAPNIQNILIICVGTDRSTGDAFGPIVGTQLTQGAPMPYVQVKGTLENPVHAVNLSSTLEEVRNSYSHTPFILAIDACLGRFDHVGHITLEPGPLRPGAGVKKNLPEFGDMTLTGVVNVSGFMEYFVLQNTRLGIVMKMSEIVVQSLKNSLWKFQIRKNMSSSLHTS
;
A
#
# COMPACT_ATOMS: atom_id res chain seq x y z
N MET A 1 36.03 6.38 3.31
CA MET A 1 35.06 6.29 4.43
C MET A 1 33.73 5.90 3.81
N GLY A 2 33.46 4.60 3.69
CA GLY A 2 32.23 4.09 3.08
C GLY A 2 31.10 4.15 4.10
N PHE A 3 30.04 4.89 3.80
CA PHE A 3 28.80 4.79 4.54
C PHE A 3 28.19 3.43 4.21
N ILE A 4 28.19 2.53 5.19
CA ILE A 4 27.36 1.32 5.14
C ILE A 4 25.92 1.81 5.31
N GLU A 5 25.22 1.94 4.20
CA GLU A 5 23.77 2.11 4.20
C GLU A 5 23.20 0.82 4.79
N THR A 6 22.83 0.86 6.06
CA THR A 6 22.16 -0.26 6.73
C THR A 6 20.81 -0.43 6.03
N SER A 7 20.74 -1.35 5.06
CA SER A 7 19.51 -1.65 4.33
C SER A 7 18.46 -2.06 5.35
N LYS A 8 17.44 -1.21 5.56
CA LYS A 8 16.26 -1.59 6.34
C LYS A 8 15.68 -2.87 5.71
N PRO A 9 15.21 -3.84 6.50
CA PRO A 9 14.73 -5.09 5.96
C PRO A 9 13.52 -4.83 5.05
N SER A 10 13.70 -5.01 3.75
CA SER A 10 12.62 -5.08 2.78
C SER A 10 12.12 -6.53 2.72
N TRP A 11 10.81 -6.70 2.85
CA TRP A 11 10.17 -8.00 2.68
C TRP A 11 9.64 -8.09 1.25
N ARG A 12 9.81 -9.23 0.59
CA ARG A 12 9.37 -9.43 -0.79
C ARG A 12 8.95 -10.88 -1.03
N ILE A 13 7.90 -11.07 -1.84
CA ILE A 13 7.46 -12.39 -2.29
C ILE A 13 6.94 -12.32 -3.74
N PRO A 14 7.09 -13.35 -4.57
CA PRO A 14 6.35 -13.43 -5.82
C PRO A 14 4.88 -13.78 -5.56
N TYR A 15 3.97 -13.23 -6.36
CA TYR A 15 2.51 -13.37 -6.17
C TYR A 15 1.98 -14.80 -6.37
N ASP A 16 2.75 -15.66 -7.04
CA ASP A 16 2.42 -17.06 -7.32
C ASP A 16 3.00 -18.04 -6.29
N ASP A 17 3.65 -17.52 -5.23
CA ASP A 17 4.01 -18.33 -4.07
C ASP A 17 2.75 -18.76 -3.30
N GLU A 18 2.61 -20.06 -3.02
CA GLU A 18 1.46 -20.61 -2.29
C GLU A 18 1.31 -20.02 -0.87
N GLN A 19 2.41 -19.52 -0.30
CA GLN A 19 2.45 -18.90 1.02
C GLN A 19 2.38 -17.37 0.96
N ALA A 20 2.17 -16.76 -0.21
CA ALA A 20 2.21 -15.31 -0.40
C ALA A 20 1.31 -14.56 0.58
N VAL A 21 0.07 -15.04 0.77
CA VAL A 21 -0.87 -14.45 1.74
C VAL A 21 -0.32 -14.54 3.17
N GLY A 22 0.07 -15.74 3.61
CA GLY A 22 0.47 -15.98 4.99
C GLY A 22 1.75 -15.24 5.37
N LEU A 23 2.72 -15.17 4.45
CA LEU A 23 3.99 -14.49 4.70
C LEU A 23 3.82 -12.96 4.66
N LEU A 24 2.98 -12.42 3.76
CA LEU A 24 2.66 -10.99 3.75
C LEU A 24 1.88 -10.59 5.01
N GLU A 25 0.91 -11.39 5.42
CA GLU A 25 0.16 -11.19 6.67
C GLU A 25 1.09 -11.14 7.89
N GLN A 26 2.05 -12.07 7.99
CA GLN A 26 3.04 -12.06 9.07
C GLN A 26 3.94 -10.81 9.05
N ALA A 27 4.31 -10.34 7.86
CA ALA A 27 5.09 -9.10 7.72
C ALA A 27 4.27 -7.88 8.19
N LEU A 28 3.00 -7.79 7.78
CA LEU A 28 2.07 -6.74 8.19
C LEU A 28 1.77 -6.79 9.69
N ASP A 29 1.60 -7.98 10.27
CA ASP A 29 1.36 -8.16 11.70
C ASP A 29 2.50 -7.59 12.53
N LYS A 30 3.75 -7.80 12.11
CA LYS A 30 4.93 -7.22 12.77
C LYS A 30 4.86 -5.69 12.72
N VAL A 31 4.51 -5.11 11.58
CA VAL A 31 4.37 -3.65 11.41
C VAL A 31 3.25 -3.10 12.31
N PHE A 32 2.04 -3.65 12.23
CA PHE A 32 0.87 -3.17 12.96
C PHE A 32 0.85 -3.56 14.45
N SER A 33 1.84 -4.31 14.92
CA SER A 33 2.01 -4.59 16.36
C SER A 33 2.75 -3.47 17.11
N ALA A 34 3.31 -2.49 16.41
CA ALA A 34 4.03 -1.39 17.04
C ALA A 34 3.12 -0.59 18.00
N PRO A 35 3.55 -0.35 19.26
CA PRO A 35 2.67 0.16 20.32
C PRO A 35 2.17 1.59 20.07
N ASN A 36 2.88 2.36 19.25
CA ASN A 36 2.54 3.74 18.91
C ASN A 36 1.49 3.86 17.78
N ILE A 37 1.13 2.78 17.08
CA ILE A 37 0.15 2.82 16.00
C ILE A 37 -1.26 2.76 16.60
N GLN A 38 -1.98 3.89 16.59
CA GLN A 38 -3.36 3.98 17.08
C GLN A 38 -4.40 3.85 15.97
N ASN A 39 -4.16 4.52 14.85
CA ASN A 39 -4.99 4.46 13.65
C ASN A 39 -4.09 4.18 12.44
N ILE A 40 -4.65 3.49 11.45
CA ILE A 40 -3.99 3.18 10.18
C ILE A 40 -4.75 3.91 9.07
N LEU A 41 -4.02 4.64 8.25
CA LEU A 41 -4.51 5.21 7.00
C LEU A 41 -3.83 4.49 5.84
N ILE A 42 -4.62 3.83 5.00
CA ILE A 42 -4.14 3.20 3.79
C ILE A 42 -4.43 4.13 2.62
N ILE A 43 -3.40 4.53 1.88
CA ILE A 43 -3.54 5.35 0.68
C ILE A 43 -3.11 4.51 -0.51
N CYS A 44 -4.08 4.13 -1.34
CA CYS A 44 -3.83 3.34 -2.54
C CYS A 44 -3.68 4.28 -3.74
N VAL A 45 -2.46 4.35 -4.28
CA VAL A 45 -2.09 5.22 -5.39
C VAL A 45 -2.32 4.51 -6.72
N GLY A 46 -2.83 5.27 -7.69
CA GLY A 46 -3.00 4.83 -9.07
C GLY A 46 -4.28 5.36 -9.70
N THR A 47 -4.61 4.87 -10.90
CA THR A 47 -5.84 5.21 -11.63
C THR A 47 -6.45 3.98 -12.27
N ASP A 48 -7.77 3.98 -12.38
CA ASP A 48 -8.58 3.05 -13.14
C ASP A 48 -8.40 3.16 -14.67
N ARG A 49 -7.76 4.23 -15.17
CA ARG A 49 -7.53 4.49 -16.61
C ARG A 49 -6.31 3.80 -17.21
N SER A 50 -5.55 3.05 -16.42
CA SER A 50 -4.35 2.33 -16.84
C SER A 50 -4.29 0.99 -16.11
N THR A 51 -4.23 -0.11 -16.83
CA THR A 51 -4.38 -1.44 -16.21
C THR A 51 -3.29 -1.75 -15.18
N GLY A 52 -2.04 -1.36 -15.45
CA GLY A 52 -0.93 -1.52 -14.51
C GLY A 52 -1.02 -0.59 -13.30
N ASP A 53 -1.58 0.62 -13.50
CA ASP A 53 -1.75 1.62 -12.44
C ASP A 53 -3.04 1.39 -11.63
N ALA A 54 -3.90 0.46 -12.05
CA ALA A 54 -5.15 0.15 -11.36
C ALA A 54 -4.94 -0.69 -10.09
N PHE A 55 -3.74 -1.23 -9.86
CA PHE A 55 -3.42 -2.08 -8.71
C PHE A 55 -3.83 -1.45 -7.37
N GLY A 56 -3.42 -0.22 -7.09
CA GLY A 56 -3.78 0.50 -5.87
C GLY A 56 -5.31 0.69 -5.75
N PRO A 57 -5.97 1.36 -6.72
CA PRO A 57 -7.42 1.53 -6.69
C PRO A 57 -8.23 0.23 -6.53
N ILE A 58 -7.78 -0.88 -7.14
CA ILE A 58 -8.40 -2.20 -6.97
C ILE A 58 -8.27 -2.68 -5.53
N VAL A 59 -7.06 -2.62 -4.95
CA VAL A 59 -6.82 -2.97 -3.53
C VAL A 59 -7.70 -2.13 -2.62
N GLY A 60 -7.71 -0.81 -2.80
CA GLY A 60 -8.50 0.10 -1.97
C GLY A 60 -10.00 -0.19 -2.06
N THR A 61 -10.52 -0.44 -3.26
CA THR A 61 -11.92 -0.82 -3.47
C THR A 61 -12.27 -2.08 -2.70
N GLN A 62 -11.47 -3.14 -2.84
CA GLN A 62 -11.75 -4.41 -2.17
C GLN A 62 -11.58 -4.33 -0.64
N LEU A 63 -10.69 -3.47 -0.13
CA LEU A 63 -10.54 -3.23 1.31
C LEU A 63 -11.73 -2.49 1.91
N THR A 64 -12.37 -1.60 1.16
CA THR A 64 -13.58 -0.89 1.61
C THR A 64 -14.85 -1.75 1.59
N GLN A 65 -14.80 -2.94 0.98
CA GLN A 65 -15.90 -3.89 1.01
C GLN A 65 -15.90 -4.69 2.32
N GLY A 66 -16.98 -4.57 3.08
CA GLY A 66 -17.22 -5.35 4.30
C GLY A 66 -17.64 -4.50 5.49
N ALA A 67 -17.46 -5.05 6.69
CA ALA A 67 -17.74 -4.32 7.92
C ALA A 67 -16.74 -3.16 8.12
N PRO A 68 -17.19 -1.98 8.58
CA PRO A 68 -16.29 -0.89 8.92
C PRO A 68 -15.27 -1.30 9.98
N MET A 69 -14.03 -0.82 9.83
CA MET A 69 -12.96 -0.97 10.80
C MET A 69 -12.69 0.39 11.47
N PRO A 70 -13.16 0.65 12.69
CA PRO A 70 -13.07 1.96 13.35
C PRO A 70 -11.69 2.61 13.39
N TYR A 71 -10.61 1.82 13.44
CA TYR A 71 -9.23 2.32 13.51
C TYR A 71 -8.50 2.33 12.17
N VAL A 72 -9.20 2.05 11.07
CA VAL A 72 -8.62 1.95 9.72
C VAL A 72 -9.42 2.79 8.75
N GLN A 73 -8.72 3.66 8.01
CA GLN A 73 -9.29 4.39 6.89
C GLN A 73 -8.57 4.03 5.60
N VAL A 74 -9.31 4.01 4.49
CA VAL A 74 -8.77 3.74 3.16
C VAL A 74 -9.11 4.91 2.24
N LYS A 75 -8.11 5.45 1.55
CA LYS A 75 -8.25 6.44 0.48
C LYS A 75 -7.64 5.85 -0.80
N GLY A 76 -8.20 6.21 -1.96
CA GLY A 76 -7.81 5.64 -3.25
C GLY A 76 -8.57 4.36 -3.55
N THR A 77 -9.73 4.50 -4.18
CA THR A 77 -10.53 3.40 -4.71
C THR A 77 -10.73 3.58 -6.22
N LEU A 78 -11.37 2.63 -6.89
CA LEU A 78 -11.77 2.79 -8.29
C LEU A 78 -12.75 3.95 -8.47
N GLU A 79 -13.66 4.16 -7.51
CA GLU A 79 -14.62 5.27 -7.54
C GLU A 79 -13.97 6.61 -7.22
N ASN A 80 -13.02 6.63 -6.27
CA ASN A 80 -12.33 7.83 -5.81
C ASN A 80 -10.80 7.61 -5.84
N PRO A 81 -10.17 7.64 -7.03
CA PRO A 81 -8.75 7.34 -7.17
C PRO A 81 -7.88 8.43 -6.56
N VAL A 82 -6.71 8.02 -6.04
CA VAL A 82 -5.64 8.93 -5.62
C VAL A 82 -4.48 8.74 -6.58
N HIS A 83 -4.15 9.78 -7.33
CA HIS A 83 -3.14 9.76 -8.37
C HIS A 83 -2.31 11.05 -8.35
N ALA A 84 -1.27 11.13 -9.16
CA ALA A 84 -0.34 12.26 -9.22
C ALA A 84 -0.99 13.66 -9.28
N VAL A 85 -2.19 13.79 -9.87
CA VAL A 85 -2.87 15.10 -10.02
C VAL A 85 -3.52 15.59 -8.71
N ASN A 86 -4.07 14.69 -7.88
CA ASN A 86 -4.81 15.05 -6.66
C ASN A 86 -4.10 14.63 -5.37
N LEU A 87 -2.94 13.97 -5.45
CA LEU A 87 -2.21 13.48 -4.28
C LEU A 87 -1.93 14.59 -3.26
N SER A 88 -1.42 15.75 -3.69
CA SER A 88 -1.10 16.85 -2.76
C SER A 88 -2.33 17.31 -1.98
N SER A 89 -3.47 17.51 -2.66
CA SER A 89 -4.72 17.89 -2.01
C SER A 89 -5.24 16.79 -1.07
N THR A 90 -5.09 15.51 -1.43
CA THR A 90 -5.47 14.38 -0.58
C THR A 90 -4.64 14.36 0.71
N LEU A 91 -3.33 14.61 0.62
CA LEU A 91 -2.46 14.64 1.79
C LEU A 91 -2.71 15.87 2.68
N GLU A 92 -3.05 17.02 2.08
CA GLU A 92 -3.49 18.20 2.83
C GLU A 92 -4.80 17.95 3.60
N GLU A 93 -5.78 17.31 2.95
CA GLU A 93 -7.03 16.90 3.60
C GLU A 93 -6.74 15.98 4.80
N VAL A 94 -5.92 14.94 4.61
CA VAL A 94 -5.50 14.03 5.68
C VAL A 94 -4.83 14.79 6.83
N ARG A 95 -3.93 15.73 6.53
CA ARG A 95 -3.27 16.53 7.57
C ARG A 95 -4.26 17.35 8.40
N ASN A 96 -5.34 17.83 7.78
CA ASN A 96 -6.34 18.68 8.42
C ASN A 96 -7.43 17.88 9.15
N SER A 97 -7.69 16.63 8.76
CA SER A 97 -8.77 15.81 9.32
C SER A 97 -8.41 15.09 10.62
N TYR A 98 -7.12 14.96 10.95
CA TYR A 98 -6.66 14.13 12.06
C TYR A 98 -6.08 14.96 13.21
N SER A 99 -6.57 14.72 14.42
CA SER A 99 -5.99 15.29 15.65
C SER A 99 -4.59 14.75 15.95
N HIS A 100 -4.32 13.52 15.51
CA HIS A 100 -3.03 12.84 15.63
C HIS A 100 -2.72 12.15 14.31
N THR A 101 -1.46 12.26 13.85
CA THR A 101 -1.02 11.66 12.59
C THR A 101 -1.23 10.13 12.64
N PRO A 102 -2.04 9.55 11.73
CA PRO A 102 -2.19 8.10 11.65
C PRO A 102 -0.89 7.48 11.09
N PHE A 103 -0.70 6.19 11.32
CA PHE A 103 0.30 5.44 10.58
C PHE A 103 -0.17 5.28 9.13
N ILE A 104 0.65 5.70 8.17
CA ILE A 104 0.29 5.70 6.75
C ILE A 104 0.95 4.53 6.03
N LEU A 105 0.13 3.61 5.50
CA LEU A 105 0.54 2.60 4.54
C LEU A 105 0.23 3.09 3.12
N ALA A 106 1.27 3.40 2.35
CA ALA A 106 1.13 3.69 0.94
C ALA A 106 1.10 2.38 0.13
N ILE A 107 0.16 2.25 -0.80
CA ILE A 107 0.07 1.10 -1.71
C ILE A 107 0.20 1.63 -3.13
N ASP A 108 1.13 1.10 -3.91
CA ASP A 108 1.42 1.59 -5.27
C ASP A 108 1.80 0.43 -6.21
N ALA A 109 1.78 0.68 -7.52
CA ALA A 109 2.37 -0.20 -8.51
C ALA A 109 3.60 0.45 -9.14
N CYS A 110 4.58 -0.39 -9.49
CA CYS A 110 5.74 0.08 -10.23
C CYS A 110 6.09 -0.86 -11.38
N LEU A 111 6.92 -0.33 -12.28
CA LEU A 111 7.64 -1.13 -13.25
C LEU A 111 8.99 -1.52 -12.67
N GLY A 112 9.45 -2.73 -12.97
CA GLY A 112 10.70 -3.24 -12.42
C GLY A 112 11.47 -4.13 -13.39
N ARG A 113 12.52 -4.78 -12.89
CA ARG A 113 13.27 -5.75 -13.69
C ARG A 113 12.40 -6.95 -14.03
N PHE A 114 12.71 -7.63 -15.13
CA PHE A 114 11.96 -8.80 -15.59
C PHE A 114 11.81 -9.89 -14.53
N ASP A 115 12.89 -10.19 -13.80
CA ASP A 115 12.92 -11.16 -12.70
C ASP A 115 12.12 -10.74 -11.46
N HIS A 116 11.72 -9.47 -11.38
CA HIS A 116 10.91 -8.93 -10.30
C HIS A 116 9.44 -8.76 -10.65
N VAL A 117 9.04 -8.92 -11.92
CA VAL A 117 7.62 -8.82 -12.29
C VAL A 117 6.79 -9.85 -11.51
N GLY A 118 5.67 -9.40 -10.96
CA GLY A 118 4.81 -10.20 -10.09
C GLY A 118 5.24 -10.18 -8.62
N HIS A 119 6.35 -9.53 -8.25
CA HIS A 119 6.71 -9.43 -6.84
C HIS A 119 5.90 -8.37 -6.10
N ILE A 120 5.50 -8.71 -4.88
CA ILE A 120 4.92 -7.80 -3.89
C ILE A 120 6.01 -7.50 -2.88
N THR A 121 6.28 -6.22 -2.63
CA THR A 121 7.32 -5.78 -1.70
C THR A 121 6.68 -4.92 -0.61
N LEU A 122 7.11 -5.10 0.64
CA LEU A 122 6.77 -4.26 1.79
C LEU A 122 8.06 -3.65 2.34
N GLU A 123 8.15 -2.32 2.32
CA GLU A 123 9.38 -1.58 2.63
C GLU A 123 9.10 -0.41 3.58
N PRO A 124 9.93 -0.23 4.63
CA PRO A 124 9.78 0.90 5.54
C PRO A 124 10.24 2.20 4.89
N GLY A 125 9.48 3.27 5.13
CA GLY A 125 9.75 4.60 4.59
C GLY A 125 8.69 5.06 3.59
N PRO A 126 8.82 6.32 3.15
CA PRO A 126 7.81 6.95 2.34
C PRO A 126 7.82 6.42 0.92
N LEU A 127 6.64 6.38 0.31
CA LEU A 127 6.47 6.28 -1.12
C LEU A 127 7.04 7.56 -1.76
N ARG A 128 7.71 7.38 -2.89
CA ARG A 128 8.27 8.46 -3.71
C ARG A 128 7.55 8.50 -5.07
N PRO A 129 6.40 9.18 -5.15
CA PRO A 129 5.58 9.16 -6.35
C PRO A 129 6.29 9.91 -7.48
N GLY A 130 6.22 9.36 -8.69
CA GLY A 130 6.50 10.14 -9.89
C GLY A 130 7.92 10.08 -10.44
N ALA A 131 8.67 9.00 -10.23
CA ALA A 131 9.93 8.77 -10.96
C ALA A 131 9.80 8.89 -12.51
N GLY A 132 8.58 8.73 -13.06
CA GLY A 132 8.25 8.93 -14.48
C GLY A 132 7.43 10.18 -14.85
N VAL A 133 7.07 11.05 -13.90
CA VAL A 133 6.29 12.29 -14.15
C VAL A 133 7.05 13.51 -13.68
N LYS A 134 7.15 14.54 -14.52
CA LYS A 134 7.92 15.80 -14.28
C LYS A 134 7.41 16.69 -13.13
N LYS A 135 6.61 16.17 -12.20
CA LYS A 135 6.06 16.93 -11.06
C LYS A 135 6.80 16.55 -9.78
N ASN A 136 7.16 17.57 -8.98
CA ASN A 136 7.63 17.37 -7.61
C ASN A 136 6.44 16.96 -6.73
N LEU A 137 6.20 15.66 -6.62
CA LEU A 137 5.18 15.12 -5.73
C LEU A 137 5.76 14.92 -4.32
N PRO A 138 4.98 15.19 -3.26
CA PRO A 138 5.46 14.99 -1.89
C PRO A 138 5.69 13.50 -1.62
N GLU A 139 6.81 13.17 -0.99
CA GLU A 139 7.03 11.85 -0.39
C GLU A 139 6.10 11.70 0.81
N PHE A 140 5.47 10.53 0.96
CA PHE A 140 4.52 10.28 2.06
C PHE A 140 4.47 8.80 2.43
N GLY A 141 4.00 8.49 3.64
CA GLY A 141 3.90 7.11 4.12
C GLY A 141 4.98 6.75 5.13
N ASP A 142 4.61 5.90 6.08
CA ASP A 142 5.54 5.27 7.03
C ASP A 142 6.04 3.92 6.51
N MET A 143 5.22 3.28 5.68
CA MET A 143 5.45 1.99 5.05
C MET A 143 4.89 2.02 3.64
N THR A 144 5.58 1.35 2.72
CA THR A 144 5.17 1.25 1.33
C THR A 144 4.98 -0.22 0.95
N LEU A 145 3.84 -0.54 0.36
CA LEU A 145 3.58 -1.83 -0.27
C LEU A 145 3.50 -1.61 -1.78
N THR A 146 4.39 -2.26 -2.53
CA THR A 146 4.47 -2.08 -3.99
C THR A 146 4.30 -3.39 -4.74
N GLY A 147 3.44 -3.37 -5.76
CA GLY A 147 3.35 -4.42 -6.75
C GLY A 147 4.20 -4.11 -7.98
N VAL A 148 5.15 -4.97 -8.33
CA VAL A 148 5.88 -4.86 -9.61
C VAL A 148 5.04 -5.46 -10.73
N VAL A 149 4.24 -4.64 -11.39
CA VAL A 149 3.18 -5.13 -12.29
C VAL A 149 3.66 -5.47 -13.70
N ASN A 150 4.79 -4.90 -14.12
CA ASN A 150 5.39 -5.15 -15.44
C ASN A 150 6.86 -4.72 -15.50
N VAL A 151 7.51 -4.93 -16.64
CA VAL A 151 8.93 -4.62 -16.88
C VAL A 151 9.12 -3.13 -17.14
N SER A 152 10.15 -2.52 -16.54
CA SER A 152 10.57 -1.14 -16.84
C SER A 152 11.38 -1.05 -18.14
N GLY A 153 11.59 0.17 -18.66
CA GLY A 153 12.37 0.37 -19.88
C GLY A 153 11.81 1.46 -20.79
N PHE A 154 11.66 1.15 -22.08
CA PHE A 154 11.17 2.13 -23.04
C PHE A 154 9.64 2.27 -22.98
N MET A 155 9.14 3.52 -23.06
CA MET A 155 7.70 3.83 -23.06
C MET A 155 6.93 3.31 -21.85
N GLU A 156 7.46 3.51 -20.64
CA GLU A 156 6.86 3.06 -19.37
C GLU A 156 5.37 3.41 -19.20
N TYR A 157 4.97 4.60 -19.65
CA TYR A 157 3.56 5.00 -19.64
C TYR A 157 2.67 4.06 -20.47
N PHE A 158 3.11 3.69 -21.67
CA PHE A 158 2.39 2.76 -22.55
C PHE A 158 2.41 1.33 -22.00
N VAL A 159 3.51 0.93 -21.35
CA VAL A 159 3.63 -0.37 -20.68
C VAL A 159 2.60 -0.50 -19.57
N LEU A 160 2.46 0.53 -18.72
CA LEU A 160 1.43 0.53 -17.67
C LEU A 160 0.02 0.45 -18.26
N GLN A 161 -0.27 1.18 -19.34
CA GLN A 161 -1.58 1.13 -20.01
C GLN A 161 -1.94 -0.23 -20.61
N ASN A 162 -0.94 -1.05 -20.96
CA ASN A 162 -1.11 -2.37 -21.59
C ASN A 162 -0.71 -3.53 -20.68
N THR A 163 -0.48 -3.27 -19.39
CA THR A 163 -0.14 -4.31 -18.43
C THR A 163 -1.28 -5.32 -18.31
N ARG A 164 -0.95 -6.61 -18.18
CA ARG A 164 -1.95 -7.67 -18.11
C ARG A 164 -2.76 -7.54 -16.82
N LEU A 165 -4.03 -7.14 -16.96
CA LEU A 165 -4.94 -6.97 -15.82
C LEU A 165 -5.03 -8.24 -14.95
N GLY A 166 -4.93 -9.44 -15.54
CA GLY A 166 -4.96 -10.68 -14.76
C GLY A 166 -3.82 -10.83 -13.74
N ILE A 167 -2.63 -10.26 -14.00
CA ILE A 167 -1.54 -10.24 -13.00
C ILE A 167 -1.89 -9.26 -11.89
N VAL A 168 -2.35 -8.07 -12.26
CA VAL A 168 -2.77 -7.02 -11.33
C VAL A 168 -3.85 -7.53 -10.38
N MET A 169 -4.88 -8.21 -10.90
CA MET A 169 -5.96 -8.78 -10.10
C MET A 169 -5.45 -9.81 -9.08
N LYS A 170 -4.60 -10.77 -9.52
CA LYS A 170 -4.03 -11.78 -8.61
C LYS A 170 -3.17 -11.14 -7.51
N MET A 171 -2.33 -10.18 -7.87
CA MET A 171 -1.53 -9.46 -6.89
C MET A 171 -2.41 -8.69 -5.89
N SER A 172 -3.46 -8.02 -6.37
CA SER A 172 -4.41 -7.30 -5.51
C SER A 172 -5.13 -8.25 -4.55
N GLU A 173 -5.55 -9.44 -4.99
CA GLU A 173 -6.18 -10.45 -4.14
C GLU A 173 -5.28 -10.88 -2.98
N ILE A 174 -4.00 -11.18 -3.25
CA ILE A 174 -3.02 -11.53 -2.22
C ILE A 174 -2.88 -10.40 -1.19
N VAL A 175 -2.73 -9.17 -1.65
CA VAL A 175 -2.57 -7.99 -0.78
C VAL A 175 -3.81 -7.74 0.07
N VAL A 176 -4.99 -7.81 -0.54
CA VAL A 176 -6.27 -7.58 0.15
C VAL A 176 -6.51 -8.65 1.20
N GLN A 177 -6.31 -9.93 0.88
CA GLN A 177 -6.48 -11.03 1.82
C GLN A 177 -5.55 -10.86 3.04
N SER A 178 -4.27 -10.56 2.78
CA SER A 178 -3.26 -10.38 3.83
C SER A 178 -3.55 -9.18 4.72
N LEU A 179 -3.96 -8.05 4.12
CA LEU A 179 -4.34 -6.84 4.86
C LEU A 179 -5.59 -7.07 5.68
N LYS A 180 -6.66 -7.67 5.12
CA LYS A 180 -7.89 -7.93 5.88
C LYS A 180 -7.61 -8.79 7.11
N ASN A 181 -6.80 -9.84 6.97
CA ASN A 181 -6.42 -10.69 8.10
C ASN A 181 -5.64 -9.92 9.18
N SER A 182 -4.61 -9.16 8.76
CA SER A 182 -3.76 -8.43 9.71
C SER A 182 -4.50 -7.26 10.39
N LEU A 183 -5.31 -6.52 9.64
CA LEU A 183 -6.13 -5.40 10.15
C LEU A 183 -7.22 -5.89 11.10
N TRP A 184 -7.80 -7.07 10.85
CA TRP A 184 -8.74 -7.69 11.78
C TRP A 184 -8.09 -7.99 13.14
N LYS A 185 -6.89 -8.55 13.15
CA LYS A 185 -6.13 -8.78 14.40
C LYS A 185 -5.80 -7.45 15.09
N PHE A 186 -5.43 -6.42 14.33
CA PHE A 186 -5.20 -5.08 14.87
C PHE A 186 -6.46 -4.52 15.54
N GLN A 187 -7.63 -4.63 14.91
CA GLN A 187 -8.91 -4.18 15.46
C GLN A 187 -9.23 -4.87 16.79
N ILE A 188 -9.04 -6.19 16.89
CA ILE A 188 -9.27 -6.95 18.12
C ILE A 188 -8.37 -6.44 19.26
N ARG A 189 -7.07 -6.26 18.99
CA ARG A 189 -6.11 -5.74 19.99
C ARG A 189 -6.50 -4.36 20.50
N LYS A 190 -6.99 -3.48 19.62
CA LYS A 190 -7.44 -2.13 19.98
C LYS A 190 -8.70 -2.15 20.83
N ASN A 191 -9.69 -2.95 20.44
CA ASN A 191 -10.92 -3.11 21.22
C ASN A 191 -10.62 -3.59 22.66
N MET A 192 -9.71 -4.56 22.83
CA MET A 192 -9.29 -5.06 24.14
C MET A 192 -8.55 -3.99 24.97
N SER A 193 -7.74 -3.15 24.33
CA SER A 193 -7.01 -2.08 25.03
C SER A 193 -7.95 -0.96 25.47
N SER A 194 -8.97 -0.64 24.66
CA SER A 194 -9.96 0.39 25.00
C SER A 194 -10.87 -0.01 26.16
N SER A 195 -11.27 -1.27 26.26
CA SER A 195 -12.14 -1.75 27.34
C SER A 195 -11.46 -1.79 28.71
N LEU A 196 -10.13 -1.98 28.75
CA LEU A 196 -9.32 -1.96 29.96
C LEU A 196 -9.15 -0.56 30.58
N HIS A 197 -9.27 0.51 29.78
CA HIS A 197 -9.16 1.89 30.28
C HIS A 197 -10.50 2.51 30.73
N THR A 198 -11.62 1.85 30.45
CA THR A 198 -12.97 2.28 30.84
C THR A 198 -13.54 1.55 32.06
N SER A 199 -12.74 0.70 32.72
CA SER A 199 -13.08 0.03 33.99
C SER A 199 -12.22 0.57 35.12
#